data_AF-A0A067SPM2-F1
#
_entry.id   AF-A0A067SPM2-F1
#
_cell.length_a   1.000
_cell.length_b   1.000
_cell.length_c   1.000
_cell.angle_alpha   90.00
_cell.angle_beta   90.00
_cell.angle_gamma   90.00
#
_symmetry.space_group_name_H-M   'P 1'
#
loop_
_entity.id
_entity.type
_entity.pdbx_description
1 polymer ?
#
loop_
_entity_poly.entity_id
_entity_poly.type
_entity_poly.pdbx_seq_one_letter_code
_entity_poly.pdbx_strand_id
1 'polypeptide(L)'
;QDEVWIRTKEYNWCFGKVVGRAIRVGQTRHRKQGFYYPVNFGSKQNVRKYFAPLNGEIKPNTKAVRQLLIQEGWIEDESTSTDSSGDLYFE
;
A
#
# COMPACT_ATOMS: atom_id res chain seq x y z
N GLN A 1 1.91 -14.85 0.57
CA GLN A 1 2.19 -13.62 -0.20
C GLN A 1 1.99 -12.49 0.78
N ASP A 2 2.93 -11.55 0.84
CA ASP A 2 2.91 -10.51 1.87
C ASP A 2 2.15 -9.29 1.38
N GLU A 3 1.25 -8.79 2.22
CA GLU A 3 0.47 -7.59 1.95
C GLU A 3 1.27 -6.34 2.35
N VAL A 4 1.24 -5.35 1.48
CA VAL A 4 2.08 -4.16 1.60
C VAL A 4 1.33 -2.91 1.18
N TRP A 5 1.76 -1.78 1.75
CA TRP A 5 1.44 -0.45 1.28
C TRP A 5 2.61 0.06 0.45
N ILE A 6 2.34 0.56 -0.74
CA ILE A 6 3.36 1.16 -1.61
C ILE A 6 3.06 2.63 -1.86
N ARG A 7 4.10 3.44 -1.99
CA ARG A 7 3.99 4.85 -2.38
C ARG A 7 4.34 5.00 -3.85
N THR A 8 3.41 5.51 -4.64
CA THR A 8 3.62 5.71 -6.07
C THR A 8 4.40 7.00 -6.36
N LYS A 9 4.73 7.23 -7.64
CA LYS A 9 5.42 8.47 -8.06
C LYS A 9 4.53 9.70 -7.93
N GLU A 10 3.22 9.48 -7.99
CA GLU A 10 2.16 10.47 -7.79
C GLU A 10 1.92 10.76 -6.29
N TYR A 11 2.79 10.28 -5.40
CA TYR A 11 2.75 10.50 -3.96
C TYR A 11 1.56 9.87 -3.23
N ASN A 12 0.79 9.00 -3.88
CA ASN A 12 -0.31 8.27 -3.27
C ASN A 12 0.16 6.95 -2.63
N TRP A 13 -0.48 6.56 -1.53
CA TRP A 13 -0.32 5.23 -0.96
C TRP A 13 -1.38 4.28 -1.50
N CYS A 14 -0.95 3.10 -1.94
CA CYS A 14 -1.83 2.08 -2.49
C CYS A 14 -1.56 0.73 -1.83
N PHE A 15 -2.61 -0.05 -1.68
CA PHE A 15 -2.50 -1.44 -1.24
C PHE A 15 -1.94 -2.32 -2.38
N GLY A 16 -1.12 -3.30 -2.02
CA GLY A 16 -0.54 -4.25 -2.95
C GLY A 16 -0.12 -5.55 -2.28
N LYS A 17 0.30 -6.51 -3.11
CA LYS A 17 0.78 -7.84 -2.68
C LYS A 17 2.13 -8.13 -3.29
N VAL A 18 3.09 -8.56 -2.47
CA VAL A 18 4.37 -9.06 -2.94
C VAL A 18 4.15 -10.36 -3.70
N VAL A 19 4.63 -10.41 -4.95
CA VAL A 19 4.44 -11.55 -5.85
C VAL A 19 5.76 -12.08 -6.38
N GLY A 20 5.84 -13.40 -6.56
CA GLY A 20 7.01 -14.09 -7.10
C GLY A 20 8.15 -14.27 -6.09
N ARG A 21 9.12 -15.12 -6.46
CA ARG A 21 10.28 -15.47 -5.62
C ARG A 21 11.56 -14.71 -5.98
N ALA A 22 11.56 -14.00 -7.11
CA ALA A 22 12.74 -13.31 -7.64
C ALA A 22 12.88 -11.90 -7.05
N ILE A 23 13.49 -11.81 -5.88
CA ILE A 23 13.95 -10.54 -5.31
C ILE A 23 15.14 -10.06 -6.15
N ARG A 24 15.10 -8.80 -6.59
CA ARG A 24 16.23 -8.19 -7.31
C ARG A 24 17.13 -7.47 -6.31
N VAL A 25 18.44 -7.51 -6.56
CA VAL A 25 19.43 -6.74 -5.80
C VAL A 25 19.89 -5.59 -6.68
N GLY A 26 19.92 -4.38 -6.13
CA GLY A 26 20.32 -3.19 -6.88
C GLY A 26 20.68 -2.03 -5.98
N GLN A 27 21.20 -0.96 -6.57
CA GLN A 27 21.54 0.25 -5.84
C GLN A 27 20.28 1.07 -5.54
N THR A 28 20.07 1.38 -4.27
CA THR A 28 18.94 2.20 -3.78
C THR A 28 19.21 3.70 -3.97
N ARG A 29 18.18 4.54 -3.72
CA ARG A 29 18.32 6.01 -3.82
C ARG A 29 19.42 6.56 -2.92
N HIS A 30 19.71 5.90 -1.81
CA HIS A 30 20.77 6.28 -0.87
C HIS A 30 22.15 5.73 -1.24
N ARG A 31 22.35 5.31 -2.50
CA ARG A 31 23.59 4.69 -3.01
C ARG A 31 24.04 3.42 -2.28
N LYS A 32 23.18 2.83 -1.44
CA LYS A 32 23.42 1.54 -0.77
C LYS A 32 22.83 0.39 -1.56
N GLN A 33 23.44 -0.79 -1.50
CA GLN A 33 22.84 -1.99 -2.05
C GLN A 33 21.57 -2.36 -1.28
N GLY A 34 20.52 -2.77 -1.99
CA GLY A 34 19.24 -3.11 -1.39
C GLY A 34 18.42 -4.07 -2.23
N PHE A 35 17.34 -4.55 -1.62
CA PHE A 35 16.42 -5.50 -2.21
C PHE A 35 15.21 -4.81 -2.83
N TYR A 36 14.79 -5.34 -3.97
CA TYR A 36 13.65 -4.89 -4.73
C TYR A 36 12.64 -6.03 -4.82
N TYR A 37 11.46 -5.79 -4.26
CA TYR A 37 10.38 -6.77 -4.19
C TYR A 37 9.38 -6.51 -5.31
N PRO A 38 8.98 -7.53 -6.09
CA PRO A 38 7.91 -7.37 -7.06
C PRO A 38 6.57 -7.26 -6.33
N VAL A 39 5.79 -6.22 -6.61
CA VAL A 39 4.49 -5.97 -6.01
C VAL A 39 3.45 -5.82 -7.12
N ASN A 40 2.34 -6.53 -6.97
CA ASN A 40 1.11 -6.31 -7.73
C ASN A 40 0.22 -5.31 -6.99
N PHE A 41 -0.27 -4.29 -7.68
CA PHE A 41 -1.10 -3.23 -7.10
C PHE A 41 -2.09 -2.66 -8.13
N GLY A 42 -2.91 -1.70 -7.69
CA GLY A 42 -3.99 -1.09 -8.47
C GLY A 42 -5.32 -1.81 -8.31
N SER A 43 -6.40 -1.23 -8.83
CA SER A 43 -7.78 -1.68 -8.59
C SER A 43 -8.02 -3.15 -8.98
N LYS A 44 -7.28 -3.65 -9.99
CA LYS A 44 -7.35 -5.05 -10.46
C LYS A 44 -6.13 -5.90 -10.07
N GLN A 45 -5.19 -5.37 -9.27
CA GLN A 45 -3.92 -6.02 -8.91
C GLN A 45 -3.12 -6.57 -10.11
N ASN A 46 -3.25 -5.94 -11.27
CA ASN A 46 -2.64 -6.36 -12.54
C ASN A 46 -1.37 -5.57 -12.87
N VAL A 47 -1.08 -4.48 -12.15
CA VAL A 47 0.13 -3.70 -12.34
C VAL A 47 1.24 -4.26 -11.48
N ARG A 48 2.32 -4.74 -12.12
CA ARG A 48 3.50 -5.27 -11.43
C ARG A 48 4.68 -4.32 -11.54
N LYS A 49 5.22 -3.88 -10.39
CA LYS A 49 6.47 -3.09 -10.33
C LYS A 49 7.35 -3.56 -9.17
N TYR A 50 8.60 -3.09 -9.15
CA TYR A 50 9.55 -3.41 -8.08
C TYR A 50 9.72 -2.22 -7.14
N PHE A 51 9.71 -2.49 -5.84
CA PHE A 51 9.84 -1.48 -4.79
C PHE A 51 10.91 -1.88 -3.78
N ALA A 52 11.68 -0.91 -3.29
CA ALA A 52 12.72 -1.15 -2.30
C ALA A 52 12.34 -0.55 -0.93
N PRO A 53 12.32 -1.33 0.17
CA PRO A 53 12.03 -0.83 1.51
C PRO A 53 12.94 0.32 1.94
N LEU A 54 14.22 0.25 1.55
CA LEU A 54 15.21 1.28 1.84
C LEU A 54 14.95 2.62 1.14
N ASN A 55 14.10 2.66 0.11
CA ASN A 55 13.68 3.91 -0.53
C ASN A 55 12.46 4.54 0.18
N GLY A 56 11.87 3.87 1.18
CA GLY A 56 10.66 4.33 1.86
C GLY A 56 9.37 4.22 1.04
N GLU A 57 9.43 3.59 -0.13
CA GLU A 57 8.30 3.47 -1.09
C GLU A 57 7.46 2.20 -0.89
N ILE A 58 7.80 1.36 0.10
CA ILE A 58 7.05 0.16 0.49
C ILE A 58 7.09 -0.01 2.01
N LYS A 59 5.95 -0.40 2.59
CA LYS A 59 5.75 -0.67 4.02
C LYS A 59 4.89 -1.93 4.20
N PRO A 60 5.08 -2.71 5.27
CA PRO A 60 4.25 -3.89 5.53
C PRO A 60 2.82 -3.48 5.93
N ASN A 61 1.82 -4.27 5.56
CA ASN A 61 0.43 -4.11 6.03
C ASN A 61 0.29 -4.54 7.50
N THR A 62 0.78 -3.71 8.41
CA THR A 62 0.60 -3.89 9.85
C THR A 62 -0.39 -2.87 10.40
N LYS A 63 -0.98 -3.16 11.58
CA LYS A 63 -1.89 -2.22 12.26
C LYS A 63 -1.25 -0.85 12.47
N ALA A 64 0.01 -0.81 12.92
CA ALA A 64 0.74 0.43 13.15
C ALA A 64 0.94 1.25 11.88
N VAL A 65 1.32 0.60 10.76
CA VAL A 65 1.47 1.30 9.46
C VAL A 65 0.11 1.81 8.96
N ARG A 66 -0.95 1.00 9.08
CA ARG A 66 -2.29 1.42 8.67
C ARG A 66 -2.78 2.63 9.46
N GLN A 67 -2.61 2.62 10.78
CA GLN A 67 -2.96 3.75 11.64
C GLN A 67 -2.18 5.01 11.27
N LEU A 68 -0.88 4.89 10.99
CA LEU A 68 -0.07 6.02 10.52
C LEU A 68 -0.61 6.59 9.21
N LEU A 69 -0.95 5.73 8.24
CA LEU A 69 -1.49 6.17 6.95
C LEU A 69 -2.86 6.85 7.10
N ILE A 70 -3.72 6.36 7.98
CA ILE A 70 -5.02 6.98 8.29
C ILE A 70 -4.82 8.34 8.99
N GLN A 71 -3.98 8.38 10.01
CA GLN A 71 -3.70 9.60 10.79
C GLN A 71 -3.17 10.75 9.91
N GLU A 72 -2.36 10.40 8.91
CA GLU A 72 -1.78 11.36 7.96
C GLU A 72 -2.69 11.60 6.73
N GLY A 73 -3.90 11.05 6.70
CA GLY A 73 -4.89 11.27 5.64
C GLY A 73 -4.56 10.63 4.29
N TRP A 74 -3.70 9.61 4.27
CA TRP A 74 -3.31 8.92 3.03
C TRP A 74 -4.31 7.84 2.60
N ILE A 75 -5.01 7.24 3.55
CA ILE A 75 -6.02 6.22 3.32
C ILE A 75 -7.21 6.46 4.26
N GLU A 76 -8.39 6.03 3.87
CA GLU A 76 -9.60 6.13 4.69
C GLU A 76 -9.62 5.05 5.77
N ASP A 77 -10.26 5.38 6.89
CA ASP A 77 -10.58 4.39 7.92
C ASP A 77 -11.85 3.64 7.49
N GLU A 78 -11.69 2.43 6.98
CA GLU A 78 -12.79 1.54 6.59
C GLU A 78 -13.78 1.23 7.75
N SER A 79 -13.52 1.68 8.98
CA SER A 79 -14.46 1.57 10.10
C SER A 79 -15.57 2.63 10.12
N THR A 80 -15.52 3.67 9.28
CA THR A 80 -16.56 4.72 9.24
C THR A 80 -17.62 4.52 8.16
N SER A 81 -17.51 3.49 7.33
CA SER A 81 -18.49 3.12 6.31
C SER A 81 -19.70 2.39 6.89
N THR A 82 -20.36 2.98 7.89
CA THR A 82 -21.74 2.57 8.23
C THR A 82 -22.67 3.45 7.41
N ASP A 83 -23.27 2.84 6.39
CA ASP A 83 -24.30 3.42 5.53
C ASP A 83 -25.25 4.32 6.33
N SER A 84 -25.21 5.62 6.07
CA SER A 84 -26.34 6.51 6.35
C SER A 84 -27.38 6.32 5.24
N SER A 85 -27.95 5.11 5.18
CA SER A 85 -29.09 4.78 4.34
C SER A 85 -30.05 3.95 5.17
N GLY A 86 -30.99 4.62 5.82
CA GLY A 86 -32.03 3.98 6.62
C GLY A 86 -32.87 5.03 7.33
N ASP A 87 -34.15 5.04 7.01
CA ASP A 87 -35.24 5.67 7.75
C ASP A 87 -35.60 7.13 7.42
N LEU A 88 -36.08 7.35 6.20
CA LEU A 88 -37.23 8.23 5.99
C LEU A 88 -38.50 7.38 6.14
N TYR A 89 -39.11 7.44 7.31
CA TYR A 89 -40.45 6.91 7.57
C TYR A 89 -41.49 7.62 6.69
N PHE A 90 -42.21 6.86 5.88
CA PHE A 90 -43.51 7.22 5.33
C PHE A 90 -44.47 6.03 5.55
N GLU A 91 -45.36 6.17 6.53
CA GLU A 91 -46.82 6.02 6.40
C GLU A 91 -47.51 6.47 7.69
#